data_AF-Q9N1S8-F1
#
_entry.id   AF-Q9N1S8-F1
#
_cell.length_a   1.000
_cell.length_b   1.000
_cell.length_c   1.000
_cell.angle_alpha   90.00
_cell.angle_beta   90.00
_cell.angle_gamma   90.00
#
_symmetry.space_group_name_H-M   'P 1'
#
loop_
_entity.id
_entity.type
_entity.pdbx_description
1 polymer ?
#
loop_
_entity_poly.entity_id
_entity_poly.type
_entity_poly.pdbx_seq_one_letter_code
_entity_poly.pdbx_strand_id
1 'polypeptide(L)'
;CRNGGHFLRILPDGTVDGTKDRSDQHIQLQLSAESIGEVYIKSTETGQFLAMDTDGLLYGSQTPNEECLFLERIEENHYNTYTSKKYAEKNWFVGLKKNGSSKLGP
;
A
#
# COMPACT_ATOMS: atom_id res chain seq x y z
N CYS A 1 -4.62 5.89 -6.81
CA CYS A 1 -4.98 4.74 -7.67
C CYS A 1 -5.83 5.20 -8.85
N ARG A 2 -5.41 4.91 -10.09
CA ARG A 2 -6.17 5.26 -11.31
C ARG A 2 -7.51 4.54 -11.38
N ASN A 3 -7.60 3.33 -10.82
CA ASN A 3 -8.84 2.57 -10.77
C ASN A 3 -9.83 3.20 -9.77
N GLY A 4 -10.74 4.03 -10.29
CA GLY A 4 -11.76 4.73 -9.50
C GLY A 4 -11.31 6.05 -8.88
N GLY A 5 -10.04 6.47 -9.04
CA GLY A 5 -9.56 7.77 -8.57
C GLY A 5 -9.42 7.89 -7.05
N HIS A 6 -9.10 6.79 -6.36
CA HIS A 6 -8.95 6.77 -4.90
C HIS A 6 -7.50 7.07 -4.50
N PHE A 7 -7.31 7.84 -3.43
CA PHE A 7 -6.08 7.91 -2.66
C PHE A 7 -6.00 6.70 -1.72
N LEU A 8 -4.82 6.08 -1.62
CA LEU A 8 -4.60 4.99 -0.67
C LEU A 8 -4.68 5.53 0.76
N ARG A 9 -5.38 4.83 1.64
CA ARG A 9 -5.66 5.26 3.01
C ARG A 9 -5.35 4.16 4.01
N ILE A 10 -4.70 4.52 5.11
CA ILE A 10 -4.43 3.62 6.24
C ILE A 10 -5.08 4.22 7.49
N LEU A 11 -6.21 3.64 7.90
CA LEU A 11 -7.01 4.13 9.02
C LEU A 11 -6.36 3.80 10.38
N PRO A 12 -6.74 4.51 11.47
CA PRO A 12 -6.17 4.28 12.80
C PRO A 12 -6.40 2.87 13.36
N ASP A 13 -7.44 2.17 12.90
CA ASP A 13 -7.74 0.79 13.28
C ASP A 13 -6.92 -0.26 12.50
N GLY A 14 -6.06 0.18 11.56
CA GLY A 14 -5.27 -0.68 10.69
C GLY A 14 -5.97 -1.09 9.40
N THR A 15 -7.21 -0.66 9.18
CA THR A 15 -7.91 -0.91 7.92
C THR A 15 -7.24 -0.14 6.78
N VAL A 16 -7.00 -0.84 5.66
CA VAL A 16 -6.48 -0.23 4.43
C VAL A 16 -7.55 -0.22 3.36
N ASP A 17 -7.83 0.97 2.83
CA ASP A 17 -8.79 1.17 1.76
C ASP A 17 -8.41 2.38 0.89
N GLY A 18 -9.38 2.88 0.14
CA GLY A 18 -9.22 4.02 -0.74
C GLY A 18 -10.35 5.02 -0.57
N THR A 19 -10.00 6.31 -0.50
CA THR A 19 -10.96 7.42 -0.46
C THR A 19 -10.79 8.35 -1.65
N LYS A 20 -11.86 9.01 -2.07
CA LYS A 20 -11.80 10.10 -3.07
C LYS A 20 -11.59 11.47 -2.42
N ASP A 21 -11.74 11.55 -1.10
CA ASP A 21 -11.54 12.80 -0.36
C ASP A 21 -10.05 13.11 -0.27
N ARG A 22 -9.64 14.20 -0.91
CA ARG A 22 -8.26 14.69 -0.91
C ARG A 22 -7.88 15.36 0.42
N SER A 23 -8.86 15.69 1.27
CA SER A 23 -8.64 16.32 2.57
C SER A 23 -8.55 15.33 3.74
N ASP A 24 -8.75 14.03 3.47
CA ASP A 24 -8.60 12.98 4.47
C ASP A 24 -7.16 12.95 4.99
N GLN A 25 -6.98 12.99 6.31
CA GLN A 25 -5.66 13.06 6.94
C GLN A 25 -4.86 11.75 6.79
N HIS A 26 -5.54 10.63 6.58
CA HIS A 26 -4.95 9.29 6.56
C HIS A 26 -4.42 8.86 5.18
N ILE A 27 -4.40 9.78 4.20
CA ILE A 27 -3.86 9.54 2.86
C ILE A 27 -2.44 10.08 2.68
N GLN A 28 -1.91 10.77 3.69
CA GLN A 28 -0.54 11.28 3.67
C GLN A 28 0.42 10.13 4.00
N LEU A 29 1.20 9.73 3.01
CA LEU A 29 2.10 8.59 3.09
C LEU A 29 3.54 9.04 2.85
N GLN A 30 4.45 8.61 3.71
CA GLN A 30 5.88 8.72 3.55
C GLN A 30 6.43 7.42 2.94
N LEU A 31 7.13 7.54 1.81
CA LEU A 31 7.89 6.43 1.24
C LEU A 31 9.34 6.54 1.71
N SER A 32 9.91 5.42 2.16
CA SER A 32 11.33 5.32 2.52
C SER A 32 11.93 4.05 1.93
N ALA A 33 13.09 4.19 1.26
CA ALA A 33 13.79 3.07 0.67
C ALA A 33 14.55 2.27 1.73
N GLU A 34 14.43 0.93 1.68
CA GLU A 34 15.26 0.00 2.47
C GLU A 34 16.47 -0.47 1.65
N SER A 35 16.25 -0.72 0.36
CA SER A 35 17.25 -1.17 -0.61
C SER A 35 16.81 -0.73 -2.01
N ILE A 36 17.63 -1.00 -3.03
CA ILE A 36 17.32 -0.60 -4.41
C ILE A 36 15.99 -1.24 -4.85
N GLY A 37 15.01 -0.39 -5.14
CA GLY A 37 13.67 -0.81 -5.56
C GLY A 37 12.77 -1.33 -4.44
N GLU A 38 13.20 -1.27 -3.18
CA GLU A 38 12.42 -1.74 -2.03
C GLU A 38 12.03 -0.57 -1.13
N VAL A 39 10.74 -0.46 -0.84
CA VAL A 39 10.18 0.66 -0.07
C VAL A 39 9.30 0.19 1.08
N TYR A 40 9.35 0.94 2.16
CA TYR A 40 8.28 1.03 3.14
C TYR A 40 7.33 2.18 2.77
N ILE A 41 6.04 1.98 3.01
CA ILE A 41 5.01 3.01 2.84
C ILE A 41 4.37 3.24 4.21
N LYS A 42 4.61 4.41 4.81
CA LYS A 42 4.19 4.73 6.18
C LYS A 42 3.15 5.84 6.18
N SER A 43 2.04 5.66 6.90
CA SER A 43 1.11 6.73 7.24
C SER A 43 1.80 7.76 8.14
N THR A 44 1.81 9.02 7.72
CA THR A 44 2.38 10.11 8.54
C THR A 44 1.50 10.41 9.74
N GLU A 45 0.19 10.19 9.63
CA GLU A 45 -0.79 10.48 10.68
C GLU A 45 -0.76 9.44 11.80
N THR A 46 -0.75 8.15 11.45
CA THR A 46 -0.86 7.06 12.43
C THR A 46 0.48 6.40 12.76
N GLY A 47 1.51 6.66 11.96
CA GLY A 47 2.80 5.97 12.06
C GLY A 47 2.80 4.53 11.55
N GLN A 48 1.65 4.02 11.08
CA GLN A 48 1.50 2.67 10.59
C GLN A 48 2.16 2.46 9.22
N PHE A 49 2.75 1.30 9.02
CA PHE A 49 3.29 0.86 7.74
C PHE A 49 2.22 0.07 6.98
N LEU A 50 2.09 0.32 5.68
CA LEU A 50 1.35 -0.57 4.80
C LEU A 50 2.01 -1.95 4.88
N ALA A 51 1.20 -2.99 5.02
CA ALA A 51 1.62 -4.37 5.04
C ALA A 51 0.65 -5.23 4.23
N MET A 52 1.10 -6.42 3.82
CA MET A 52 0.26 -7.44 3.19
C MET A 52 0.40 -8.76 3.94
N ASP A 53 -0.71 -9.36 4.37
CA ASP A 53 -0.70 -10.63 5.10
C ASP A 53 -0.62 -11.86 4.18
N THR A 54 -0.65 -13.05 4.78
CA THR A 54 -0.57 -14.34 4.08
C THR A 54 -1.74 -14.63 3.16
N ASP A 55 -2.89 -13.98 3.36
CA ASP A 55 -4.09 -14.09 2.53
C ASP A 55 -4.10 -13.02 1.41
N GLY A 56 -3.08 -12.17 1.37
CA GLY A 56 -2.94 -11.07 0.41
C GLY A 56 -3.78 -9.84 0.78
N LEU A 57 -4.28 -9.75 2.00
CA LEU A 57 -5.01 -8.58 2.48
C LEU A 57 -4.03 -7.49 2.92
N LEU A 58 -4.33 -6.25 2.51
CA LEU A 58 -3.60 -5.08 2.97
C LEU A 58 -4.08 -4.66 4.35
N TYR A 59 -3.13 -4.34 5.23
CA TYR A 59 -3.41 -3.85 6.58
C TYR A 59 -2.33 -2.84 7.03
N GLY A 60 -2.61 -2.11 8.11
CA GLY A 60 -1.66 -1.23 8.79
C GLY A 60 -0.91 -1.95 9.90
N SER A 61 0.42 -1.99 9.81
CA SER A 61 1.31 -2.56 10.82
C SER A 61 1.93 -1.45 11.69
N GLN A 62 1.99 -1.67 13.00
CA GLN A 62 2.68 -0.75 13.93
C GLN A 62 4.21 -0.81 13.82
N THR A 63 4.75 -1.89 13.24
CA THR A 63 6.20 -2.12 13.14
C THR A 63 6.61 -2.41 11.69
N PRO A 64 7.80 -1.94 11.25
CA PRO A 64 8.32 -2.25 9.92
C PRO A 64 8.87 -3.67 9.90
N ASN A 65 8.03 -4.63 9.54
CA ASN A 65 8.40 -6.05 9.40
C ASN A 65 8.53 -6.45 7.92
N GLU A 66 8.86 -7.71 7.65
CA GLU A 66 9.01 -8.25 6.30
C GLU A 66 7.76 -8.14 5.42
N GLU A 67 6.56 -8.04 6.01
CA GLU A 67 5.30 -7.87 5.29
C GLU A 67 5.07 -6.42 4.83
N CYS A 68 5.85 -5.49 5.36
CA CYS A 68 5.77 -4.05 5.06
C CYS A 68 6.66 -3.62 3.89
N LEU A 69 7.46 -4.54 3.34
CA LEU A 69 8.36 -4.27 2.23
C LEU A 69 7.67 -4.51 0.90
N PHE A 70 7.72 -3.50 0.03
CA PHE A 70 7.21 -3.57 -1.33
C PHE A 70 8.29 -3.29 -2.35
N LEU A 71 8.27 -4.04 -3.45
CA LEU A 71 9.06 -3.78 -4.63
C LEU A 71 8.37 -2.68 -5.44
N GLU A 72 8.96 -1.50 -5.50
CA GLU A 72 8.50 -0.38 -6.32
C GLU A 72 8.99 -0.54 -7.76
N ARG A 73 8.08 -0.40 -8.73
CA ARG A 73 8.42 -0.30 -10.15
C ARG A 73 7.69 0.88 -10.78
N ILE A 74 8.39 1.61 -11.63
CA ILE A 74 7.80 2.66 -12.47
C ILE A 74 7.34 2.00 -13.78
N GLU A 75 6.06 2.14 -14.09
CA GLU A 75 5.45 1.62 -15.30
C GLU A 75 5.54 2.63 -16.46
N GLU A 76 5.36 2.16 -17.69
CA GLU A 76 5.42 2.98 -18.92
C GLU A 76 4.45 4.17 -18.91
N ASN A 77 3.34 4.05 -18.18
CA ASN A 77 2.31 5.08 -18.07
C ASN A 77 2.58 6.11 -16.95
N HIS A 78 3.80 6.12 -16.38
CA HIS A 78 4.23 6.97 -15.28
C HIS A 78 3.51 6.72 -13.93
N TYR A 79 2.81 5.60 -13.80
CA TYR A 79 2.33 5.12 -12.50
C TYR A 79 3.34 4.15 -11.90
N ASN A 80 3.30 4.03 -10.57
CA ASN A 80 4.10 3.02 -9.88
C ASN A 80 3.24 1.81 -9.54
N THR A 81 3.85 0.63 -9.59
CA THR A 81 3.33 -0.60 -8.99
C THR A 81 4.15 -0.92 -7.74
N TYR A 82 3.48 -1.55 -6.77
CA TYR A 82 4.07 -2.00 -5.52
C TYR A 82 3.72 -3.47 -5.34
N THR A 83 4.70 -4.35 -5.45
CA THR A 83 4.54 -5.80 -5.27
C THR A 83 5.00 -6.17 -3.86
N SER A 84 4.26 -7.01 -3.12
CA SER A 84 4.75 -7.51 -1.84
C SER A 84 6.10 -8.20 -2.04
N LYS A 85 7.15 -7.79 -1.31
CA LYS A 85 8.46 -8.44 -1.38
C LYS A 85 8.37 -9.88 -0.87
N LYS A 86 7.64 -10.09 0.22
CA LYS A 86 7.47 -11.41 0.86
C LYS A 86 6.72 -12.41 -0.02
N TYR A 87 5.79 -11.93 -0.85
CA TYR A 87 4.97 -12.75 -1.75
C TYR A 87 5.24 -12.44 -3.23
N ALA A 88 6.47 -12.05 -3.55
CA ALA A 88 6.83 -11.61 -4.90
C ALA A 88 6.64 -12.71 -5.95
N GLU A 89 6.87 -13.97 -5.58
CA GLU A 89 6.66 -15.15 -6.43
C GLU A 89 5.20 -15.34 -6.84
N LYS A 90 4.26 -14.79 -6.06
CA LYS A 90 2.81 -14.83 -6.36
C LYS A 90 2.34 -13.62 -7.18
N ASN A 91 3.23 -12.65 -7.45
CA ASN A 91 2.89 -11.36 -8.09
C ASN A 91 1.72 -10.65 -7.39
N TRP A 92 1.73 -10.59 -6.06
CA TRP A 92 0.70 -9.89 -5.30
C TRP A 92 1.00 -8.40 -5.19
N PHE A 93 0.08 -7.58 -5.68
CA PHE A 93 0.23 -6.13 -5.76
C PHE A 93 -0.61 -5.41 -4.71
N VAL A 94 -0.14 -4.24 -4.28
CA VAL A 94 -0.99 -3.23 -3.64
C VAL A 94 -2.05 -2.79 -4.65
N GLY A 95 -3.32 -3.03 -4.34
CA GLY A 95 -4.42 -2.76 -5.25
C GLY A 95 -5.67 -2.21 -4.55
N LEU A 96 -6.39 -1.33 -5.26
CA LEU A 96 -7.70 -0.84 -4.85
C LEU A 96 -8.74 -1.18 -5.94
N LYS A 97 -9.92 -1.64 -5.50
CA LYS A 97 -11.07 -1.88 -6.37
C LYS A 97 -11.74 -0.55 -6.75
N LYS A 98 -12.62 -0.59 -7.76
CA LYS A 98 -13.36 0.60 -8.24
C LYS A 98 -14.26 1.25 -7.18
N ASN A 99 -14.67 0.49 -6.17
CA ASN A 99 -15.47 0.96 -5.04
C ASN A 99 -14.62 1.49 -3.87
N GLY A 100 -13.30 1.54 -4.01
CA GLY A 100 -12.38 2.02 -2.97
C GLY A 100 -11.90 0.95 -2.00
N SER A 101 -12.50 -0.24 -1.94
CA SER A 101 -12.01 -1.28 -1.02
C SER A 101 -10.66 -1.83 -1.49
N SER A 102 -9.87 -2.35 -0.55
CA SER A 102 -8.65 -3.10 -0.86
C SER A 102 -8.94 -4.27 -1.82
N LYS A 103 -8.02 -4.49 -2.76
CA LYS A 103 -7.98 -5.68 -3.61
C LYS A 103 -6.97 -6.64 -2.97
N LEU A 104 -7.41 -7.86 -2.71
CA LEU A 104 -6.52 -8.93 -2.27
C LEU A 104 -5.43 -9.18 -3.34
N GLY A 105 -4.30 -9.70 -2.90
CA GLY A 105 -3.19 -10.13 -3.76
C GLY A 105 -3.64 -11.08 -4.88
N PRO A 106 -4.34 -12.19 -4.56
CA PRO A 106 -5.02 -13.07 -5.53
C PRO A 106 -6.13 -12.36 -6.32
#